data_AF-A0A6A4R6K3-F1
#
_entry.id   AF-A0A6A4R6K3-F1
#
_cell.length_a   1.000
_cell.length_b   1.000
_cell.length_c   1.000
_cell.angle_alpha   90.00
_cell.angle_beta   90.00
_cell.angle_gamma   90.00
#
_symmetry.space_group_name_H-M   'P 1'
#
loop_
_entity.id
_entity.type
_entity.pdbx_description
1 polymer ?
#
loop_
_entity_poly.entity_id
_entity_poly.type
_entity_poly.pdbx_seq_one_letter_code
_entity_poly.pdbx_strand_id
1 'polypeptide(L)'
;MRRTVVYAHAAPSPRRVSEGDEAARYCDDVYRDRLPPAGPARWAAEMKRASTRLVASHTRAKPKSTLPLPPWAFEDAKVVAAIRKLPADYQHWLRYAYADSREWADEQGVTVALWARFEPTLGNARAKTVKGCKGLAHLAAQCHKSRKNSGKVIHEPARLQELLQITRANWDKHWGPRWHAMHGILNQLDREALEALWRITE
;
A
#
# COMPACT_ATOMS: atom_id res chain seq x y z
N MET A 1 35.85 -21.86 30.26
CA MET A 1 35.33 -22.09 28.89
C MET A 1 34.62 -23.44 28.84
N ARG A 2 33.28 -23.45 28.79
CA ARG A 2 32.49 -24.68 28.61
C ARG A 2 31.96 -24.68 27.17
N ARG A 3 32.38 -25.63 26.35
CA ARG A 3 31.89 -25.84 24.98
C ARG A 3 30.57 -26.60 25.05
N THR A 4 29.49 -25.96 24.64
CA THR A 4 28.19 -26.60 24.45
C THR A 4 28.16 -27.21 23.05
N VAL A 5 28.11 -28.54 22.94
CA VAL A 5 27.91 -29.23 21.67
C VAL A 5 26.40 -29.37 21.46
N VAL A 6 25.87 -28.68 20.46
CA VAL A 6 24.47 -28.78 20.04
C VAL A 6 24.37 -29.93 19.03
N TYR A 7 23.67 -31.00 19.38
CA TYR A 7 23.31 -32.03 18.40
C TYR A 7 22.06 -31.59 17.64
N ALA A 8 22.19 -31.41 16.33
CA ALA A 8 21.07 -31.20 15.43
C ALA A 8 20.40 -32.56 15.16
N HIS A 9 19.17 -32.75 15.64
CA HIS A 9 18.34 -33.86 15.21
C HIS A 9 17.77 -33.53 13.82
N ALA A 10 18.37 -34.09 12.77
CA ALA A 10 17.76 -34.13 11.45
C ALA A 10 16.59 -35.12 11.48
N ALA A 11 15.38 -34.65 11.18
CA ALA A 11 14.24 -35.53 10.95
C ALA A 11 14.47 -36.34 9.66
N PRO A 12 14.26 -37.67 9.65
CA PRO A 12 14.40 -38.45 8.43
C PRO A 12 13.27 -38.08 7.47
N SER A 13 13.63 -37.68 6.24
CA SER A 13 12.67 -37.50 5.15
C SER A 13 12.19 -38.87 4.66
N PRO A 14 10.89 -39.05 4.36
CA PRO A 14 10.39 -40.33 3.88
C PRO A 14 10.91 -40.60 2.46
N ARG A 15 11.71 -41.66 2.28
CA ARG A 15 12.05 -42.21 0.96
C ARG A 15 10.79 -42.85 0.35
N ARG A 16 10.53 -42.60 -0.93
CA ARG A 16 9.55 -43.37 -1.72
C ARG A 16 10.09 -44.79 -1.90
N VAL A 17 9.32 -45.77 -1.44
CA VAL A 17 9.54 -47.20 -1.69
C VAL A 17 9.19 -47.46 -3.15
N SER A 18 10.11 -48.08 -3.91
CA SER A 18 9.89 -48.44 -5.31
C SER A 18 9.43 -49.90 -5.42
N GLU A 19 8.60 -50.20 -6.42
CA GLU A 19 7.95 -51.49 -6.71
C GLU A 19 8.88 -52.72 -6.86
N GLY A 20 10.21 -52.55 -6.74
CA GLY A 20 11.20 -53.63 -6.70
C GLY A 20 11.61 -54.08 -5.29
N ASP A 21 11.04 -53.50 -4.23
CA ASP A 21 11.26 -53.93 -2.85
C ASP A 21 10.42 -55.18 -2.56
N GLU A 22 10.78 -56.28 -3.23
CA GLU A 22 10.32 -57.63 -2.92
C GLU A 22 10.49 -57.84 -1.42
N ALA A 23 9.43 -58.32 -0.74
CA ALA A 23 9.38 -58.43 0.71
C ALA A 23 10.63 -59.11 1.23
N ALA A 24 11.59 -58.31 1.70
CA ALA A 24 12.75 -58.79 2.41
C ALA A 24 12.20 -59.49 3.64
N ARG A 25 12.02 -60.81 3.50
CA ARG A 25 11.69 -61.69 4.61
C ARG A 25 12.75 -61.40 5.65
N TYR A 26 12.34 -60.72 6.71
CA TYR A 26 13.20 -60.36 7.81
C TYR A 26 13.60 -61.68 8.48
N CYS A 27 14.71 -62.27 8.03
CA CYS A 27 15.29 -63.44 8.66
C CYS A 27 15.92 -62.96 9.97
N ASP A 28 15.17 -63.16 11.05
CA ASP A 28 15.51 -62.84 12.44
C ASP A 28 16.81 -63.52 12.92
N ASP A 29 17.34 -64.48 12.16
CA ASP A 29 18.43 -65.35 12.57
C ASP A 29 19.80 -64.65 12.58
N VAL A 30 19.98 -63.60 11.75
CA VAL A 30 21.29 -62.91 11.62
C VAL A 30 21.53 -61.88 12.73
N TYR A 31 20.47 -61.41 13.40
CA TYR A 31 20.55 -60.35 14.41
C TYR A 31 20.29 -60.82 15.85
N ARG A 32 19.87 -62.07 16.04
CA ARG A 32 19.58 -62.63 17.37
C ARG A 32 20.81 -62.63 18.29
N ASP A 33 22.00 -62.82 17.73
CA ASP A 33 23.25 -62.96 18.49
C ASP A 33 24.00 -61.64 18.75
N ARG A 34 23.51 -60.50 18.22
CA ARG A 34 24.15 -59.17 18.38
C ARG A 34 23.42 -58.24 19.35
N LEU A 35 22.27 -58.65 19.88
CA LEU A 35 21.59 -57.87 20.92
C LEU A 35 22.25 -58.15 22.28
N PRO A 36 22.64 -57.12 23.05
CA PRO A 36 23.16 -57.34 24.40
C PRO A 36 22.12 -58.11 25.23
N PRO A 37 22.54 -58.96 26.19
CA PRO A 37 21.70 -59.99 26.84
C PRO A 37 20.51 -59.45 27.64
N ALA A 38 20.42 -58.13 27.78
CA ALA A 38 19.22 -57.47 28.24
C ALA A 38 18.40 -57.01 27.02
N GLY A 39 17.78 -57.99 26.36
CA GLY A 39 16.92 -57.81 25.20
C GLY A 39 15.61 -57.05 25.50
N PRO A 40 14.46 -57.46 24.94
CA PRO A 40 13.22 -56.65 24.82
C PRO A 40 12.72 -55.97 26.11
N ALA A 41 13.12 -56.44 27.29
CA ALA A 41 12.88 -55.80 28.58
C ALA A 41 13.52 -54.40 28.72
N ARG A 42 14.76 -54.18 28.23
CA ARG A 42 15.38 -52.83 28.25
C ARG A 42 14.70 -51.90 27.28
N TRP A 43 14.41 -52.38 26.07
CA TRP A 43 13.65 -51.64 25.07
C TRP A 43 12.27 -51.23 25.57
N ALA A 44 11.54 -52.15 26.23
CA ALA A 44 10.25 -51.85 26.84
C ALA A 44 10.37 -50.84 28.01
N ALA A 45 11.43 -50.92 28.81
CA ALA A 45 11.71 -49.94 29.86
C ALA A 45 12.07 -48.55 29.30
N GLU A 46 12.77 -48.51 28.16
CA GLU A 46 13.12 -47.28 27.45
C GLU A 46 11.90 -46.64 26.80
N MET A 47 11.03 -47.45 26.18
CA MET A 47 9.74 -47.02 25.65
C MET A 47 8.80 -46.51 26.76
N LYS A 48 8.77 -47.17 27.93
CA LYS A 48 8.03 -46.67 29.10
C LYS A 48 8.59 -45.33 29.60
N ARG A 49 9.92 -45.13 29.58
CA ARG A 49 10.56 -43.84 29.93
C ARG A 49 10.30 -42.74 28.90
N ALA A 50 10.24 -43.10 27.62
CA ALA A 50 9.90 -42.18 26.55
C ALA A 50 8.41 -41.78 26.61
N SER A 51 7.51 -42.72 26.92
CA SER A 51 6.07 -42.46 27.03
C SER A 51 5.66 -41.74 28.31
N THR A 52 6.49 -41.74 29.36
CA THR A 52 6.22 -40.98 30.60
C THR A 52 6.60 -39.49 30.50
N ARG A 53 7.25 -39.04 29.41
CA ARG A 53 7.23 -37.61 29.08
C ARG A 53 5.84 -37.27 28.56
N LEU A 54 4.91 -37.07 29.50
CA LEU A 54 3.72 -36.28 29.25
C LEU A 54 4.21 -34.91 28.78
N VAL A 55 4.22 -34.70 27.46
CA VAL A 55 4.25 -33.35 26.90
C VAL A 55 2.86 -32.79 27.22
N ALA A 56 2.70 -32.32 28.46
CA ALA A 56 1.50 -31.63 28.88
C ALA A 56 1.43 -30.36 28.03
N SER A 57 0.61 -30.40 26.99
CA SER A 57 0.22 -29.21 26.24
C SER A 57 -0.34 -28.21 27.25
N HIS A 58 0.32 -27.08 27.41
CA HIS A 58 -0.05 -26.04 28.36
C HIS A 58 -1.54 -25.69 28.21
N THR A 59 -2.35 -26.00 29.23
CA THR A 59 -3.82 -25.81 29.22
C THR A 59 -4.24 -24.38 29.55
N ARG A 60 -3.30 -23.53 29.99
CA ARG A 60 -3.58 -22.12 30.23
C ARG A 60 -3.70 -21.41 28.88
N ALA A 61 -4.75 -20.61 28.74
CA ALA A 61 -4.88 -19.71 27.59
C ALA A 61 -3.59 -18.90 27.45
N LYS A 62 -2.96 -18.95 26.27
CA LYS A 62 -1.79 -18.12 25.99
C LYS A 62 -2.18 -16.65 26.19
N PRO A 63 -1.36 -15.83 26.87
CA PRO A 63 -1.64 -14.41 26.97
C PRO A 63 -1.79 -13.85 25.55
N LYS A 64 -2.91 -13.20 25.28
CA LYS A 64 -3.12 -12.51 24.00
C LYS A 64 -2.01 -11.46 23.89
N SER A 65 -1.28 -11.46 22.79
CA SER A 65 -0.33 -10.40 22.50
C SER A 65 -1.09 -9.08 22.52
N THR A 66 -0.67 -8.14 23.36
CA THR A 66 -1.14 -6.75 23.28
C THR A 66 -0.83 -6.27 21.87
N LEU A 67 -1.85 -5.92 21.09
CA LEU A 67 -1.65 -5.31 19.79
C LEU A 67 -0.78 -4.06 20.00
N PRO A 68 0.39 -3.94 19.35
CA PRO A 68 1.28 -2.79 19.53
C PRO A 68 0.73 -1.51 18.87
N LEU A 69 -0.51 -1.56 18.36
CA LEU A 69 -1.16 -0.48 17.65
C LEU A 69 -2.17 0.21 18.57
N PRO A 70 -2.22 1.55 18.56
CA PRO A 70 -3.25 2.27 19.29
C PRO A 70 -4.65 1.98 18.72
N PRO A 71 -5.72 2.17 19.51
CA PRO A 71 -7.10 1.94 19.06
C PRO A 71 -7.49 2.70 17.79
N TRP A 72 -6.86 3.86 17.55
CA TRP A 72 -7.09 4.73 16.41
C TRP A 72 -6.26 4.42 15.17
N ALA A 73 -5.37 3.40 15.22
CA ALA A 73 -4.42 3.09 14.13
C ALA A 73 -5.08 2.81 12.76
N PHE A 74 -6.39 2.52 12.75
CA PHE A 74 -7.16 2.23 11.54
C PHE A 74 -8.36 3.16 11.35
N GLU A 75 -8.46 4.27 12.08
CA GLU A 75 -9.54 5.24 11.87
C GLU A 75 -9.53 5.78 10.44
N ASP A 76 -8.33 6.08 9.92
CA ASP A 76 -8.13 6.54 8.54
C ASP A 76 -8.40 5.45 7.50
N ALA A 77 -8.38 4.17 7.88
CA ALA A 77 -8.58 3.07 6.93
C ALA A 77 -9.97 3.12 6.28
N LYS A 78 -10.98 3.59 7.01
CA LYS A 78 -12.33 3.80 6.47
C LYS A 78 -12.34 4.87 5.39
N VAL A 79 -11.67 5.99 5.63
CA VAL A 79 -11.57 7.11 4.67
C VAL A 79 -10.79 6.67 3.44
N VAL A 80 -9.65 5.99 3.60
CA VAL A 80 -8.85 5.49 2.48
C VAL A 80 -9.65 4.47 1.65
N ALA A 81 -10.41 3.59 2.30
CA ALA A 81 -11.31 2.66 1.60
C ALA A 81 -12.44 3.38 0.86
N ALA A 82 -13.00 4.45 1.44
CA ALA A 82 -14.01 5.28 0.79
C ALA A 82 -13.45 6.01 -0.44
N ILE A 83 -12.24 6.60 -0.33
CA ILE A 83 -11.56 7.25 -1.46
C ILE A 83 -11.41 6.28 -2.63
N ARG A 84 -11.01 5.03 -2.40
CA ARG A 84 -10.85 4.01 -3.46
C ARG A 84 -12.14 3.69 -4.23
N LYS A 85 -13.32 3.99 -3.68
CA LYS A 85 -14.62 3.79 -4.33
C LYS A 85 -15.05 4.96 -5.22
N LEU A 86 -14.40 6.12 -5.11
CA LEU A 86 -14.74 7.31 -5.88
C LEU A 86 -14.29 7.22 -7.35
N PRO A 87 -14.83 8.05 -8.26
CA PRO A 87 -14.27 8.28 -9.58
C PRO A 87 -12.78 8.69 -9.54
N ALA A 88 -12.00 8.29 -10.54
CA ALA A 88 -10.55 8.53 -10.60
C ALA A 88 -10.17 10.01 -10.43
N ASP A 89 -10.93 10.92 -11.04
CA ASP A 89 -10.73 12.37 -10.94
C ASP A 89 -10.72 12.85 -9.47
N TYR A 90 -11.68 12.38 -8.69
CA TYR A 90 -11.80 12.74 -7.27
C TYR A 90 -10.75 12.03 -6.43
N GLN A 91 -10.39 10.79 -6.77
CA GLN A 91 -9.32 10.07 -6.09
C GLN A 91 -7.99 10.82 -6.17
N HIS A 92 -7.60 11.22 -7.39
CA HIS A 92 -6.35 11.93 -7.62
C HIS A 92 -6.32 13.27 -6.88
N TRP A 93 -7.42 14.03 -6.89
CA TRP A 93 -7.50 15.28 -6.13
C TRP A 93 -7.38 15.07 -4.62
N LEU A 94 -8.14 14.14 -4.05
CA LEU A 94 -8.13 13.90 -2.61
C LEU A 94 -6.75 13.41 -2.13
N ARG A 95 -6.12 12.51 -2.89
CA ARG A 95 -4.78 12.02 -2.59
C ARG A 95 -3.73 13.12 -2.71
N TYR A 96 -3.82 13.93 -3.76
CA TYR A 96 -2.87 15.01 -4.01
C TYR A 96 -2.98 16.14 -2.98
N ALA A 97 -4.21 16.59 -2.70
CA ALA A 97 -4.48 17.74 -1.84
C ALA A 97 -4.43 17.39 -0.35
N TYR A 98 -5.09 16.30 0.07
CA TYR A 98 -5.33 15.99 1.49
C TYR A 98 -4.45 14.87 2.04
N ALA A 99 -4.04 13.89 1.23
CA ALA A 99 -3.16 12.81 1.67
C ALA A 99 -1.65 13.13 1.53
N ASP A 100 -1.31 14.36 1.12
CA ASP A 100 0.03 14.81 0.75
C ASP A 100 0.81 13.82 -0.14
N SER A 101 0.09 13.19 -1.08
CA SER A 101 0.72 12.29 -2.05
C SER A 101 1.77 13.05 -2.87
N ARG A 102 2.97 12.48 -2.93
CA ARG A 102 4.09 12.96 -3.76
C ARG A 102 4.21 12.18 -5.07
N GLU A 103 3.22 11.35 -5.37
CA GLU A 103 3.19 10.57 -6.61
C GLU A 103 2.80 11.48 -7.77
N TRP A 104 3.62 11.46 -8.84
CA TRP A 104 3.34 12.21 -10.06
C TRP A 104 1.99 11.84 -10.69
N ALA A 105 1.55 10.59 -10.53
CA ALA A 105 0.28 10.12 -11.07
C ALA A 105 -0.93 10.89 -10.50
N ASP A 106 -0.89 11.25 -9.21
CA ASP A 106 -1.98 11.99 -8.57
C ASP A 106 -2.00 13.45 -9.06
N GLU A 107 -0.83 14.09 -9.18
CA GLU A 107 -0.72 15.45 -9.72
C GLU A 107 -1.13 15.53 -11.20
N GLN A 108 -0.68 14.57 -12.00
CA GLN A 108 -1.05 14.46 -13.41
C GLN A 108 -2.55 14.21 -13.56
N GLY A 109 -3.12 13.30 -12.75
CA GLY A 109 -4.55 12.98 -12.77
C GLY A 109 -5.42 14.20 -12.51
N VAL A 110 -5.07 15.02 -11.52
CA VAL A 110 -5.75 16.30 -11.25
C VAL A 110 -5.66 17.25 -12.44
N THR A 111 -4.48 17.37 -13.03
CA THR A 111 -4.25 18.26 -14.18
C THR A 111 -5.08 17.82 -15.40
N VAL A 112 -5.19 16.51 -15.62
CA VAL A 112 -6.01 15.92 -16.70
C VAL A 112 -7.49 16.16 -16.44
N ALA A 113 -7.99 15.93 -15.22
CA ALA A 113 -9.38 16.18 -14.85
C ALA A 113 -9.75 17.66 -14.99
N LEU A 114 -8.85 18.57 -14.56
CA LEU A 114 -9.01 20.01 -14.75
C LEU A 114 -9.06 20.37 -16.25
N TRP A 115 -8.13 19.82 -17.05
CA TRP A 115 -8.07 20.11 -18.47
C TRP A 115 -9.34 19.65 -19.20
N ALA A 116 -9.85 18.46 -18.90
CA ALA A 116 -11.07 17.92 -19.49
C ALA A 116 -12.28 18.84 -19.27
N ARG A 117 -12.37 19.48 -18.10
CA ARG A 117 -13.42 20.45 -17.78
C ARG A 117 -13.19 21.83 -18.40
N PHE A 118 -11.93 22.24 -18.58
CA PHE A 118 -11.58 23.56 -19.07
C PHE A 118 -11.53 23.67 -20.60
N GLU A 119 -11.08 22.63 -21.29
CA GLU A 119 -10.90 22.58 -22.74
C GLU A 119 -12.12 23.05 -23.56
N PRO A 120 -13.38 22.69 -23.21
CA PRO A 120 -14.55 23.18 -23.92
C PRO A 120 -14.69 24.72 -23.90
N THR A 121 -14.17 25.39 -22.86
CA THR A 121 -14.23 26.84 -22.71
C THR A 121 -13.33 27.59 -23.70
N LEU A 122 -12.31 26.91 -24.26
CA LEU A 122 -11.35 27.53 -25.18
C LEU A 122 -11.85 27.66 -26.62
N GLY A 123 -12.85 26.86 -27.03
CA GLY A 123 -13.34 26.81 -28.40
C GLY A 123 -12.21 26.55 -29.41
N ASN A 124 -12.21 27.26 -30.54
CA ASN A 124 -11.20 27.13 -31.60
C ASN A 124 -9.90 27.92 -31.30
N ALA A 125 -9.28 27.66 -30.16
CA ALA A 125 -8.02 28.29 -29.78
C ALA A 125 -6.83 27.77 -30.61
N ARG A 126 -5.85 28.65 -30.90
CA ARG A 126 -4.61 28.27 -31.60
C ARG A 126 -3.80 27.26 -30.78
N ALA A 127 -3.08 26.36 -31.46
CA ALA A 127 -2.25 25.33 -30.82
C ALA A 127 -1.24 25.90 -29.78
N LYS A 128 -0.63 27.06 -30.06
CA LYS A 128 0.26 27.75 -29.11
C LYS A 128 -0.45 28.13 -27.80
N THR A 129 -1.69 28.62 -27.91
CA THR A 129 -2.50 29.00 -26.76
C THR A 129 -2.91 27.78 -25.95
N VAL A 130 -3.33 26.70 -26.63
CA VAL A 130 -3.67 25.42 -25.99
C VAL A 130 -2.49 24.87 -25.19
N LYS A 131 -1.28 24.86 -25.78
CA LYS A 131 -0.07 24.41 -25.09
C LYS A 131 0.23 25.23 -23.84
N GLY A 132 0.12 26.56 -23.92
CA GLY A 132 0.32 27.43 -22.76
C GLY A 132 -0.74 27.23 -21.68
N CYS A 133 -2.01 27.01 -22.06
CA CYS A 133 -3.08 26.72 -21.11
C CYS A 133 -2.89 25.36 -20.41
N LYS A 134 -2.34 24.34 -21.06
CA LYS A 134 -1.99 23.07 -20.40
C LYS A 134 -0.92 23.26 -19.33
N GLY A 135 0.12 24.06 -19.62
CA GLY A 135 1.13 24.43 -18.61
C GLY A 135 0.53 25.25 -17.48
N LEU A 136 -0.36 26.19 -17.81
CA LEU A 136 -1.07 27.00 -16.81
C LEU A 136 -1.98 26.15 -15.91
N ALA A 137 -2.65 25.13 -16.45
CA ALA A 137 -3.50 24.21 -15.69
C ALA A 137 -2.71 23.45 -14.61
N HIS A 138 -1.49 23.02 -14.94
CA HIS A 138 -0.61 22.36 -13.98
C HIS A 138 -0.22 23.30 -12.82
N LEU A 139 0.20 24.53 -13.14
CA LEU A 139 0.50 25.57 -12.13
C LEU A 139 -0.73 25.94 -11.30
N ALA A 140 -1.92 25.94 -11.91
CA ALA A 140 -3.18 26.21 -11.22
C ALA A 140 -3.47 25.13 -10.18
N ALA A 141 -3.27 23.84 -10.51
CA ALA A 141 -3.46 22.73 -9.57
C ALA A 141 -2.53 22.85 -8.35
N GLN A 142 -1.24 23.12 -8.57
CA GLN A 142 -0.25 23.33 -7.51
C GLN A 142 -0.63 24.52 -6.61
N CYS A 143 -0.94 25.66 -7.23
CA CYS A 143 -1.35 26.86 -6.50
C CYS A 143 -2.65 26.64 -5.71
N HIS A 144 -3.58 25.84 -6.24
CA HIS A 144 -4.84 25.55 -5.57
C HIS A 144 -4.63 24.67 -4.33
N LYS A 145 -3.81 23.62 -4.42
CA LYS A 145 -3.40 22.80 -3.27
C LYS A 145 -2.82 23.66 -2.15
N SER A 146 -1.85 24.52 -2.47
CA SER A 146 -1.21 25.38 -1.45
C SER A 146 -2.18 26.40 -0.85
N ARG A 147 -3.09 26.95 -1.66
CA ARG A 147 -4.13 27.85 -1.15
C ARG A 147 -5.06 27.14 -0.18
N LYS A 148 -5.46 25.90 -0.45
CA LYS A 148 -6.36 25.13 0.42
C LYS A 148 -5.67 24.69 1.72
N ASN A 149 -4.42 24.22 1.62
CA ASN A 149 -3.73 23.64 2.77
C ASN A 149 -3.04 24.68 3.65
N SER A 150 -2.56 25.78 3.07
CA SER A 150 -1.72 26.76 3.79
C SER A 150 -2.27 28.19 3.70
N GLY A 151 -3.33 28.44 2.94
CA GLY A 151 -3.85 29.79 2.69
C GLY A 151 -2.91 30.65 1.84
N LYS A 152 -1.82 30.09 1.30
CA LYS A 152 -0.76 30.82 0.59
C LYS A 152 -0.94 30.67 -0.92
N VAL A 153 -0.67 31.75 -1.64
CA VAL A 153 -0.63 31.76 -3.11
C VAL A 153 0.83 31.58 -3.53
N ILE A 154 1.16 30.48 -4.21
CA ILE A 154 2.54 30.19 -4.66
C ILE A 154 2.91 31.05 -5.87
N HIS A 155 1.98 31.24 -6.80
CA HIS A 155 2.24 31.87 -8.07
C HIS A 155 1.56 33.22 -8.17
N GLU A 156 2.36 34.28 -8.05
CA GLU A 156 1.90 35.63 -8.37
C GLU A 156 1.76 35.82 -9.88
N PRO A 157 0.86 36.73 -10.33
CA PRO A 157 0.67 37.02 -11.75
C PRO A 157 1.95 37.39 -12.50
N ALA A 158 2.86 38.14 -11.86
CA ALA A 158 4.15 38.52 -12.45
C ALA A 158 5.01 37.28 -12.77
N ARG A 159 5.05 36.31 -11.86
CA ARG A 159 5.80 35.06 -12.07
C ARG A 159 5.18 34.21 -13.17
N LEU A 160 3.85 34.16 -13.25
CA LEU A 160 3.14 33.44 -14.32
C LEU A 160 3.38 34.08 -15.69
N GLN A 161 3.47 35.41 -15.76
CA GLN A 161 3.82 36.16 -16.96
C GLN A 161 5.23 35.81 -17.46
N GLU A 162 6.21 35.72 -16.56
CA GLU A 162 7.58 35.30 -16.88
C GLU A 162 7.62 33.87 -17.41
N LEU A 163 6.96 32.93 -16.71
CA LEU A 163 6.95 31.51 -17.06
C LEU A 163 6.31 31.25 -18.43
N LEU A 164 5.28 32.01 -18.77
CA LEU A 164 4.59 31.90 -20.06
C LEU A 164 5.20 32.80 -21.15
N GLN A 165 6.14 33.68 -20.80
CA GLN A 165 6.74 34.70 -21.66
C GLN A 165 5.67 35.62 -22.28
N ILE A 166 4.79 36.15 -21.43
CA ILE A 166 3.63 36.96 -21.82
C ILE A 166 3.74 38.36 -21.22
N THR A 167 3.37 39.38 -21.99
CA THR A 167 3.30 40.76 -21.50
C THR A 167 2.14 40.94 -20.51
N ARG A 168 2.30 41.86 -19.55
CA ARG A 168 1.26 42.19 -18.57
C ARG A 168 -0.11 42.52 -19.20
N ALA A 169 -0.12 43.32 -20.27
CA ALA A 169 -1.35 43.67 -20.98
C ALA A 169 -2.08 42.44 -21.57
N ASN A 170 -1.33 41.46 -22.09
CA ASN A 170 -1.91 40.21 -22.60
C ASN A 170 -2.39 39.31 -21.44
N TRP A 171 -1.69 39.34 -20.30
CA TRP A 171 -2.15 38.66 -19.09
C TRP A 171 -3.51 39.16 -18.65
N ASP A 172 -3.64 40.46 -18.39
CA ASP A 172 -4.86 41.06 -17.86
C ASP A 172 -6.06 40.82 -18.79
N LYS A 173 -5.85 40.89 -20.11
CA LYS A 173 -6.92 40.73 -21.11
C LYS A 173 -7.31 39.29 -21.39
N HIS A 174 -6.37 38.35 -21.39
CA HIS A 174 -6.62 37.00 -21.93
C HIS A 174 -6.27 35.85 -20.98
N TRP A 175 -5.19 35.96 -20.19
CA TRP A 175 -4.71 34.84 -19.38
C TRP A 175 -5.20 34.88 -17.94
N GLY A 176 -5.37 36.06 -17.35
CA GLY A 176 -5.96 36.25 -16.03
C GLY A 176 -7.37 35.66 -15.93
N PRO A 177 -8.30 35.96 -16.85
CA PRO A 177 -9.63 35.35 -16.83
C PRO A 177 -9.59 33.81 -16.92
N ARG A 178 -8.67 33.25 -17.70
CA ARG A 178 -8.49 31.79 -17.82
C ARG A 178 -7.95 31.17 -16.54
N TRP A 179 -6.99 31.82 -15.91
CA TRP A 179 -6.45 31.42 -14.60
C TRP A 179 -7.55 31.38 -13.54
N HIS A 180 -8.39 32.43 -13.48
CA HIS A 180 -9.52 32.47 -12.57
C HIS A 180 -10.57 31.39 -12.89
N ALA A 181 -10.85 31.14 -14.17
CA ALA A 181 -11.77 30.07 -14.58
C ALA A 181 -11.25 28.68 -14.16
N MET A 182 -9.95 28.39 -14.35
CA MET A 182 -9.34 27.14 -13.88
C MET A 182 -9.47 26.97 -12.37
N HIS A 183 -9.23 28.03 -11.59
CA HIS A 183 -9.45 27.99 -10.14
C HIS A 183 -10.93 27.83 -9.74
N GLY A 184 -11.87 28.36 -10.54
CA GLY A 184 -13.29 28.11 -10.37
C GLY A 184 -13.63 26.63 -10.52
N ILE A 185 -13.13 26.01 -11.60
CA ILE A 185 -13.29 24.57 -11.87
C ILE A 185 -12.67 23.72 -10.76
N LEU A 186 -11.46 24.08 -10.31
CA LEU A 186 -10.79 23.35 -9.22
C LEU A 186 -11.57 23.45 -7.90
N ASN A 187 -12.12 24.62 -7.56
CA ASN A 187 -12.98 24.76 -6.38
C ASN A 187 -14.24 23.89 -6.49
N GLN A 188 -14.83 23.80 -7.67
CA GLN A 188 -15.98 22.94 -7.90
C GLN A 188 -15.61 21.47 -7.77
N LEU A 189 -14.49 21.04 -8.39
CA LEU A 189 -13.97 19.69 -8.29
C LEU A 189 -13.67 19.30 -6.84
N ASP A 190 -13.07 20.20 -6.07
CA ASP A 190 -12.78 20.04 -4.64
C ASP A 190 -14.07 19.81 -3.83
N ARG A 191 -15.06 20.67 -4.04
CA ARG A 191 -16.36 20.54 -3.38
C ARG A 191 -17.05 19.22 -3.73
N GLU A 192 -17.13 18.88 -5.01
CA GLU A 192 -17.74 17.62 -5.48
C GLU A 192 -17.04 16.40 -4.89
N ALA A 193 -15.71 16.41 -4.86
CA ALA A 193 -14.92 15.30 -4.31
C ALA A 193 -15.18 15.10 -2.80
N LEU A 194 -15.24 16.19 -2.03
CA LEU A 194 -15.52 16.14 -0.60
C LEU A 194 -16.97 15.73 -0.30
N GLU A 195 -17.94 16.26 -1.05
CA GLU A 195 -19.34 15.85 -0.94
C GLU A 195 -19.53 14.37 -1.28
N ALA A 196 -18.85 13.87 -2.31
CA ALA A 196 -18.90 12.46 -2.68
C ALA A 196 -18.24 11.56 -1.63
N LEU A 197 -17.12 12.00 -1.04
CA LEU A 197 -16.47 11.29 0.06
C LEU A 197 -17.39 11.20 1.28
N TRP A 198 -18.00 12.33 1.68
CA TRP A 198 -18.94 12.40 2.80
C TRP A 198 -20.09 11.41 2.66
N ARG A 199 -20.72 11.34 1.47
CA ARG A 199 -21.83 10.43 1.17
C ARG A 199 -21.47 8.94 1.27
N ILE A 200 -20.20 8.57 1.13
CA ILE A 200 -19.74 7.17 1.23
C ILE A 200 -19.41 6.81 2.68
N THR A 201 -19.05 7.80 3.49
CA THR A 201 -18.65 7.61 4.89
C THR A 201 -19.81 7.64 5.88
N GLU A 202 -20.93 8.29 5.53
CA GLU A 202 -22.23 8.13 6.20
C GLU A 202 -22.85 6.75 5.94
#